data_AF-A0A0D1ISG3-F1
#
_entry.id   AF-A0A0D1ISG3-F1
#
_cell.length_a   1.000
_cell.length_b   1.000
_cell.length_c   1.000
_cell.angle_alpha   90.00
_cell.angle_beta   90.00
_cell.angle_gamma   90.00
#
_symmetry.space_group_name_H-M   'P 1'
#
loop_
_entity.id
_entity.type
_entity.pdbx_description
1 polymer ?
#
loop_
_entity_poly.entity_id
_entity_poly.type
_entity_poly.pdbx_seq_one_letter_code
_entity_poly.pdbx_strand_id
1 'polypeptide(L)'
;MEIHVTYNTTLICLSILIACTASYISLELSRKVTINTGLKSKIWLIGGSLIMGFGIWSMHFVGMMAVHMEMPMEYEFMPLMAAIGASVSGSFVSLYFVSRHILTYYRLLTGSVVLGASIASMHYIGMSAISRVMIIYEPILFTVSIIIAIAASFVSLKIFFDLAVKKHSEHLIFYKVVSSIVMGIGISGMLHRDACGNFP
;
A
#
# COMPACT_ATOMS: atom_id res chain seq x y z
N MET A 1 30.96 -11.72 2.55
CA MET A 1 30.37 -12.56 1.50
C MET A 1 29.35 -11.68 0.80
N GLU A 2 29.56 -11.26 -0.45
CA GLU A 2 28.58 -10.43 -1.15
C GLU A 2 27.37 -11.28 -1.47
N ILE A 3 26.24 -11.01 -0.80
CA ILE A 3 24.98 -11.71 -1.08
C ILE A 3 24.46 -11.18 -2.41
N HIS A 4 24.55 -12.00 -3.47
CA HIS A 4 23.97 -11.69 -4.76
C HIS A 4 22.44 -11.80 -4.68
N VAL A 5 21.78 -10.70 -4.33
CA VAL A 5 20.31 -10.61 -4.38
C VAL A 5 19.88 -10.55 -5.83
N THR A 6 19.23 -11.62 -6.30
CA THR A 6 18.63 -11.67 -7.64
C THR A 6 17.13 -11.37 -7.53
N TYR A 7 16.63 -10.57 -8.47
CA TYR A 7 15.24 -10.12 -8.49
C TYR A 7 14.50 -10.74 -9.66
N ASN A 8 13.32 -11.30 -9.40
CA ASN A 8 12.42 -11.73 -10.44
C ASN A 8 11.59 -10.55 -10.94
N THR A 9 12.00 -9.96 -12.06
CA THR A 9 11.33 -8.80 -12.69
C THR A 9 9.85 -9.06 -12.96
N THR A 10 9.45 -10.29 -13.29
CA THR A 10 8.05 -10.65 -13.55
C THR A 10 7.19 -10.49 -12.31
N LEU A 11 7.68 -10.92 -11.14
CA LEU A 11 6.97 -10.78 -9.87
C LEU A 11 6.91 -9.31 -9.41
N ILE A 12 7.95 -8.52 -9.67
CA ILE A 12 7.93 -7.06 -9.42
C ILE A 12 6.83 -6.40 -10.27
N CYS A 13 6.80 -6.69 -11.57
CA CYS A 13 5.75 -6.17 -12.46
C CYS A 13 4.35 -6.61 -12.02
N LEU A 14 4.19 -7.86 -11.59
CA LEU A 14 2.92 -8.38 -11.07
C LEU A 14 2.50 -7.65 -9.79
N SER A 15 3.42 -7.44 -8.86
CA SER A 15 3.19 -6.70 -7.61
C SER A 15 2.70 -5.27 -7.90
N ILE A 16 3.36 -4.57 -8.83
CA ILE A 16 2.93 -3.24 -9.29
C ILE A 16 1.51 -3.30 -9.89
N LEU A 17 1.23 -4.30 -10.74
CA LEU A 17 -0.09 -4.46 -11.36
C LEU A 17 -1.20 -4.69 -10.33
N ILE A 18 -0.94 -5.52 -9.32
CA ILE A 18 -1.88 -5.77 -8.21
C ILE A 18 -2.18 -4.46 -7.47
N ALA A 19 -1.16 -3.64 -7.20
CA ALA A 19 -1.35 -2.35 -6.56
C ALA A 19 -2.16 -1.38 -7.41
N CYS A 20 -1.89 -1.32 -8.72
CA CYS A 20 -2.63 -0.51 -9.68
C CYS A 20 -4.12 -0.86 -9.69
N THR A 21 -4.41 -2.14 -9.85
CA THR A 21 -5.79 -2.62 -9.95
C THR A 21 -6.55 -2.45 -8.64
N ALA A 22 -5.94 -2.79 -7.50
CA ALA A 22 -6.55 -2.63 -6.19
C ALA A 22 -6.83 -1.16 -5.84
N SER A 23 -5.85 -0.27 -6.06
CA SER A 23 -6.03 1.16 -5.85
C SER A 23 -7.11 1.73 -6.77
N TYR A 24 -7.12 1.34 -8.05
CA TYR A 24 -8.14 1.79 -9.00
C TYR A 24 -9.56 1.42 -8.54
N ILE A 25 -9.77 0.14 -8.20
CA ILE A 25 -11.08 -0.36 -7.80
C ILE A 25 -11.51 0.28 -6.48
N SER A 26 -10.61 0.35 -5.49
CA SER A 26 -10.93 0.95 -4.18
C SER A 26 -11.35 2.41 -4.29
N LEU A 27 -10.64 3.20 -5.10
CA LEU A 27 -10.97 4.61 -5.36
C LEU A 27 -12.31 4.77 -6.08
N GLU A 28 -12.61 3.90 -7.05
CA GLU A 28 -13.92 3.91 -7.71
C GLU A 28 -15.06 3.57 -6.73
N LEU A 29 -14.82 2.64 -5.80
CA LEU A 29 -15.77 2.34 -4.73
C LEU A 29 -15.94 3.52 -3.77
N SER A 30 -14.86 4.19 -3.37
CA SER A 30 -14.90 5.41 -2.53
C SER A 30 -15.72 6.53 -3.19
N ARG A 31 -15.63 6.70 -4.51
CA ARG A 31 -16.51 7.63 -5.25
C ARG A 31 -17.98 7.25 -5.10
N LYS A 32 -18.32 5.95 -5.19
CA LYS A 32 -19.68 5.44 -4.96
C LYS A 32 -20.13 5.62 -3.51
N VAL A 33 -19.23 5.60 -2.53
CA VAL A 33 -19.56 5.93 -1.11
C VAL A 33 -20.10 7.35 -0.99
N THR A 34 -19.52 8.30 -1.73
CA THR A 34 -19.88 9.73 -1.65
C THR A 34 -21.21 10.05 -2.36
N ILE A 35 -21.59 9.26 -3.37
CA ILE A 35 -22.82 9.49 -4.16
C ILE A 35 -24.04 8.77 -3.56
N ASN A 36 -23.82 7.66 -2.84
CA ASN A 36 -24.88 6.90 -2.23
C ASN A 36 -25.05 7.26 -0.74
N THR A 37 -26.24 7.06 -0.20
CA THR A 37 -26.52 7.28 1.23
C THR A 37 -26.89 5.96 1.94
N GLY A 38 -26.85 5.98 3.28
CA GLY A 38 -27.29 4.86 4.11
C GLY A 38 -26.47 3.57 3.94
N LEU A 39 -27.16 2.43 3.79
CA LEU A 39 -26.55 1.10 3.77
C LEU A 39 -25.66 0.88 2.54
N LYS A 40 -26.05 1.40 1.37
CA LYS A 40 -25.25 1.28 0.14
C LYS A 40 -23.88 1.95 0.28
N SER A 41 -23.85 3.14 0.89
CA SER A 41 -22.60 3.86 1.20
C SER A 41 -21.67 3.02 2.08
N LYS A 42 -22.20 2.37 3.13
CA LYS A 42 -21.42 1.47 4.01
C LYS A 42 -20.87 0.25 3.27
N ILE A 43 -21.67 -0.38 2.41
CA ILE A 43 -21.24 -1.55 1.62
C ILE A 43 -20.09 -1.18 0.69
N TRP A 44 -20.19 -0.04 -0.01
CA TRP A 44 -19.12 0.45 -0.87
C TRP A 44 -17.85 0.80 -0.10
N LEU A 45 -17.98 1.33 1.11
CA LEU A 45 -16.84 1.66 1.97
C LEU A 45 -16.12 0.39 2.43
N ILE A 46 -16.87 -0.59 2.91
CA ILE A 46 -16.33 -1.89 3.34
C ILE A 46 -15.65 -2.57 2.14
N GLY A 47 -16.32 -2.66 1.00
CA GLY A 47 -15.75 -3.24 -0.22
C GLY A 47 -14.48 -2.54 -0.67
N GLY A 48 -14.46 -1.20 -0.69
CA GLY A 48 -13.29 -0.41 -1.05
C GLY A 48 -12.11 -0.62 -0.09
N SER A 49 -12.40 -0.71 1.22
CA SER A 49 -11.38 -0.95 2.24
C SER A 49 -10.76 -2.33 2.18
N LEU A 50 -11.57 -3.36 1.93
CA LEU A 50 -11.09 -4.74 1.78
C LEU A 50 -10.19 -4.85 0.55
N ILE A 51 -10.64 -4.32 -0.59
CA ILE A 51 -9.86 -4.36 -1.83
C ILE A 51 -8.54 -3.61 -1.69
N MET A 52 -8.55 -2.44 -1.05
CA MET A 52 -7.31 -1.70 -0.78
C MET A 52 -6.39 -2.48 0.18
N GLY A 53 -6.91 -2.94 1.31
CA GLY A 53 -6.11 -3.65 2.32
C GLY A 53 -5.49 -4.93 1.80
N PHE A 54 -6.28 -5.77 1.11
CA PHE A 54 -5.77 -6.98 0.45
C PHE A 54 -4.82 -6.65 -0.69
N GLY A 55 -5.05 -5.55 -1.42
CA GLY A 55 -4.16 -5.08 -2.48
C GLY A 55 -2.78 -4.68 -1.96
N ILE A 56 -2.73 -3.87 -0.90
CA ILE A 56 -1.48 -3.45 -0.25
C ILE A 56 -0.74 -4.70 0.27
N TRP A 57 -1.44 -5.59 0.98
CA TRP A 57 -0.84 -6.83 1.48
C TRP A 57 -0.31 -7.74 0.37
N SER A 58 -1.13 -8.00 -0.66
CA SER A 58 -0.75 -8.85 -1.79
C SER A 58 0.44 -8.28 -2.54
N MET A 59 0.46 -6.97 -2.80
CA MET A 59 1.60 -6.30 -3.43
C MET A 59 2.88 -6.52 -2.62
N HIS A 60 2.84 -6.30 -1.30
CA HIS A 60 4.01 -6.48 -0.44
C HIS A 60 4.48 -7.94 -0.42
N PHE A 61 3.56 -8.89 -0.26
CA PHE A 61 3.90 -10.32 -0.22
C PHE A 61 4.48 -10.83 -1.55
N VAL A 62 3.86 -10.47 -2.69
CA VAL A 62 4.39 -10.80 -4.02
C VAL A 62 5.74 -10.11 -4.27
N GLY A 63 5.93 -8.90 -3.75
CA GLY A 63 7.21 -8.19 -3.77
C GLY A 63 8.30 -8.94 -2.99
N MET A 64 7.99 -9.45 -1.80
CA MET A 64 8.91 -10.29 -1.02
C MET A 64 9.25 -11.60 -1.74
N MET A 65 8.28 -12.25 -2.39
CA MET A 65 8.50 -13.44 -3.22
C MET A 65 9.41 -13.17 -4.44
N ALA A 66 9.49 -11.93 -4.91
CA ALA A 66 10.33 -11.55 -6.03
C ALA A 66 11.82 -11.52 -5.68
N VAL A 67 12.16 -11.48 -4.39
CA VAL A 67 13.53 -11.47 -3.89
C VAL A 67 14.00 -12.90 -3.70
N HIS A 68 15.04 -13.29 -4.42
CA HIS A 68 15.71 -14.56 -4.18
C HIS A 68 16.88 -14.37 -3.21
N MET A 69 16.78 -15.06 -2.08
CA MET A 69 17.85 -15.20 -1.08
C MET A 69 18.26 -16.68 -1.02
N GLU A 70 19.51 -16.94 -0.65
CA GLU A 70 20.08 -18.30 -0.60
C GLU A 70 19.47 -19.19 0.49
N MET A 71 18.62 -18.64 1.37
CA MET A 71 17.94 -19.38 2.44
C MET A 71 16.45 -19.57 2.16
N PRO A 72 15.88 -20.73 2.51
CA PRO A 72 14.44 -20.96 2.40
C PRO A 72 13.68 -20.02 3.34
N MET A 73 12.86 -19.13 2.78
CA MET A 73 12.00 -18.23 3.54
C MET A 73 10.73 -18.96 3.97
N GLU A 74 10.69 -19.41 5.22
CA GLU A 74 9.47 -19.91 5.86
C GLU A 74 8.67 -18.72 6.41
N TYR A 75 7.34 -18.77 6.29
CA TYR A 75 6.45 -17.71 6.75
C TYR A 75 5.53 -18.20 7.86
N GLU A 76 5.49 -17.47 8.96
CA GLU A 76 4.56 -17.74 10.05
C GLU A 76 3.16 -17.25 9.73
N PHE A 77 2.16 -18.07 10.05
CA PHE A 77 0.76 -17.77 9.76
C PHE A 77 0.23 -16.57 10.57
N MET A 78 0.60 -16.47 11.85
CA MET A 78 0.06 -15.46 12.76
C MET A 78 0.45 -14.02 12.33
N PRO A 79 1.72 -13.70 12.04
CA PRO A 79 2.09 -12.37 11.58
C PRO A 79 1.51 -12.05 10.19
N LEU A 80 1.35 -13.04 9.29
CA LEU A 80 0.67 -12.84 8.01
C LEU A 80 -0.77 -12.33 8.20
N MET A 81 -1.53 -12.97 9.10
CA MET A 81 -2.90 -12.56 9.39
C MET A 81 -2.95 -11.19 10.07
N ALA A 82 -2.01 -10.91 10.97
CA ALA A 82 -1.89 -9.60 11.61
C ALA A 82 -1.58 -8.50 10.57
N ALA A 83 -0.73 -8.78 9.59
CA ALA A 83 -0.38 -7.86 8.51
C ALA A 83 -1.62 -7.51 7.64
N ILE A 84 -2.43 -8.51 7.28
CA ILE A 84 -3.72 -8.30 6.58
C ILE A 84 -4.65 -7.45 7.44
N GLY A 85 -4.77 -7.77 8.74
CA GLY A 85 -5.60 -7.02 9.66
C GLY A 85 -5.19 -5.54 9.74
N ALA A 86 -3.89 -5.27 9.82
CA ALA A 86 -3.34 -3.92 9.82
C ALA A 86 -3.66 -3.16 8.53
N SER A 87 -3.43 -3.76 7.36
CA SER A 87 -3.69 -3.08 6.09
C SER A 87 -5.17 -2.81 5.85
N VAL A 88 -6.05 -3.76 6.16
CA VAL A 88 -7.51 -3.63 5.99
C VAL A 88 -8.07 -2.58 6.94
N SER A 89 -7.72 -2.64 8.23
CA SER A 89 -8.23 -1.68 9.23
C SER A 89 -7.77 -0.25 8.93
N GLY A 90 -6.48 -0.06 8.62
CA GLY A 90 -5.98 1.26 8.26
C GLY A 90 -6.56 1.80 6.94
N SER A 91 -6.78 0.92 5.95
CA SER A 91 -7.45 1.29 4.70
C SER A 91 -8.91 1.71 4.93
N PHE A 92 -9.62 1.02 5.82
CA PHE A 92 -10.98 1.37 6.21
C PHE A 92 -11.04 2.75 6.86
N VAL A 93 -10.18 3.02 7.84
CA VAL A 93 -10.13 4.30 8.54
C VAL A 93 -9.76 5.43 7.56
N SER A 94 -8.76 5.22 6.70
CA SER A 94 -8.36 6.20 5.68
C SER A 94 -9.52 6.53 4.73
N LEU A 95 -10.15 5.51 4.13
CA LEU A 95 -11.29 5.70 3.22
C LEU A 95 -12.49 6.31 3.94
N TYR A 96 -12.71 6.00 5.21
CA TYR A 96 -13.80 6.59 5.98
C TYR A 96 -13.64 8.11 6.15
N PHE A 97 -12.41 8.58 6.39
CA PHE A 97 -12.13 10.02 6.47
C PHE A 97 -12.24 10.72 5.11
N VAL A 98 -11.81 10.06 4.04
CA VAL A 98 -11.77 10.63 2.69
C VAL A 98 -13.14 10.56 1.99
N SER A 99 -13.97 9.57 2.26
CA SER A 99 -15.25 9.36 1.53
C SER A 99 -16.43 10.20 2.04
N ARG A 100 -16.17 11.30 2.76
CA ARG A 100 -17.23 12.18 3.29
C ARG A 100 -17.57 13.29 2.30
N HIS A 101 -18.85 13.65 2.22
CA HIS A 101 -19.48 14.57 1.25
C HIS A 101 -18.76 15.91 0.96
N ILE A 102 -17.91 16.38 1.87
CA ILE A 102 -17.09 17.59 1.68
C ILE A 102 -15.64 17.20 1.97
N LEU A 103 -14.83 17.13 0.92
CA LEU A 103 -13.42 16.81 1.03
C LEU A 103 -12.62 18.10 1.29
N THR A 104 -12.07 18.22 2.51
CA THR A 104 -11.20 19.33 2.93
C THR A 104 -9.74 18.88 2.86
N TYR A 105 -8.81 19.80 2.61
CA TYR A 105 -7.35 19.53 2.65
C TYR A 105 -6.92 18.79 3.92
N TYR A 106 -7.50 19.12 5.08
CA TYR A 106 -7.26 18.42 6.34
C TYR A 106 -7.63 16.93 6.30
N ARG A 107 -8.73 16.55 5.65
CA ARG A 107 -9.16 15.14 5.51
C ARG A 107 -8.24 14.35 4.60
N LEU A 108 -7.76 14.99 3.54
CA LEU A 108 -6.75 14.41 2.65
C LEU A 108 -5.47 14.11 3.44
N LEU A 109 -5.02 15.07 4.25
CA LEU A 109 -3.82 14.94 5.07
C LEU A 109 -3.99 13.83 6.10
N THR A 110 -5.07 13.83 6.90
CA THR A 110 -5.33 12.75 7.87
C THR A 110 -5.49 11.38 7.19
N GLY A 111 -6.18 11.31 6.05
CA GLY A 111 -6.36 10.07 5.30
C GLY A 111 -5.04 9.50 4.78
N SER A 112 -4.14 10.37 4.30
CA SER A 112 -2.82 9.98 3.81
C SER A 112 -1.88 9.51 4.92
N VAL A 113 -1.92 10.16 6.08
CA VAL A 113 -1.14 9.74 7.26
C VAL A 113 -1.61 8.38 7.76
N VAL A 114 -2.93 8.18 7.88
CA VAL A 114 -3.51 6.90 8.30
C VAL A 114 -3.16 5.79 7.29
N LEU A 115 -3.27 6.06 5.99
CA LEU A 115 -2.93 5.07 4.97
C LEU A 115 -1.42 4.74 4.96
N GLY A 116 -0.57 5.76 5.06
CA GLY A 116 0.88 5.58 5.16
C GLY A 116 1.29 4.79 6.39
N ALA A 117 0.68 5.09 7.55
CA ALA A 117 0.90 4.35 8.79
C ALA A 117 0.41 2.89 8.67
N SER A 118 -0.70 2.66 7.97
CA SER A 118 -1.22 1.33 7.65
C SER A 118 -0.24 0.51 6.80
N ILE A 119 0.30 1.12 5.73
CA ILE A 119 1.29 0.49 4.85
C ILE A 119 2.55 0.15 5.63
N ALA A 120 3.07 1.10 6.43
CA ALA A 120 4.24 0.87 7.26
C ALA A 120 4.01 -0.24 8.29
N SER A 121 2.88 -0.22 9.00
CA SER A 121 2.54 -1.25 9.98
C SER A 121 2.45 -2.62 9.34
N MET A 122 1.75 -2.73 8.20
CA MET A 122 1.66 -4.00 7.47
C MET A 122 3.03 -4.47 6.99
N HIS A 123 3.88 -3.57 6.50
CA HIS A 123 5.23 -3.89 6.05
C HIS A 123 6.07 -4.50 7.17
N TYR A 124 6.15 -3.87 8.34
CA TYR A 124 6.97 -4.39 9.44
C TYR A 124 6.40 -5.67 10.06
N ILE A 125 5.07 -5.77 10.18
CA ILE A 125 4.42 -7.00 10.63
C ILE A 125 4.65 -8.12 9.60
N GLY A 126 4.60 -7.81 8.30
CA GLY A 126 4.87 -8.74 7.21
C GLY A 126 6.31 -9.24 7.22
N MET A 127 7.28 -8.36 7.43
CA MET A 127 8.70 -8.72 7.58
C MET A 127 8.94 -9.58 8.82
N SER A 128 8.23 -9.33 9.93
CA SER A 128 8.29 -10.17 11.13
C SER A 128 7.73 -11.59 10.93
N ALA A 129 7.03 -11.85 9.83
CA ALA A 129 6.54 -13.17 9.48
C ALA A 129 7.63 -14.12 8.97
N ILE A 130 8.79 -13.60 8.54
CA ILE A 130 9.88 -14.41 8.01
C ILE A 130 10.54 -15.15 9.16
N SER A 131 10.33 -16.46 9.22
CA SER A 131 10.91 -17.31 10.26
C SER A 131 12.41 -17.45 10.08
N ARG A 132 13.12 -17.61 11.21
CA ARG A 132 14.55 -17.98 11.26
C ARG A 132 15.51 -16.94 10.67
N VAL A 133 15.08 -15.69 10.51
CA VAL A 133 15.94 -14.56 10.10
C VAL A 133 15.81 -13.44 11.13
N MET A 134 16.95 -12.94 11.62
CA MET A 134 16.99 -11.73 12.46
C MET A 134 17.12 -10.51 11.55
N ILE A 135 16.05 -9.75 11.40
CA ILE A 135 16.04 -8.52 10.60
C ILE A 135 16.50 -7.37 11.52
N ILE A 136 17.68 -6.81 11.25
CA ILE A 136 18.20 -5.65 11.96
C ILE A 136 17.79 -4.39 11.20
N TYR A 137 16.94 -3.57 11.82
CA TYR A 137 16.47 -2.33 11.21
C TYR A 137 17.41 -1.17 11.53
N GLU A 138 17.94 -0.52 10.50
CA GLU A 138 18.62 0.77 10.63
C GLU A 138 17.59 1.89 10.87
N PRO A 139 17.64 2.62 12.01
CA PRO A 139 16.62 3.60 12.39
C PRO A 139 16.38 4.70 11.34
N ILE A 140 17.44 5.07 10.61
CA ILE A 140 17.38 6.10 9.57
C ILE A 140 16.60 5.58 8.36
N LEU A 141 16.92 4.37 7.88
CA LEU A 141 16.22 3.76 6.74
C LEU A 141 14.76 3.48 7.07
N PHE A 142 14.50 3.01 8.30
CA PHE A 142 13.16 2.82 8.85
C PHE A 142 12.32 4.11 8.83
N THR A 143 12.90 5.22 9.27
CA THR A 143 12.17 6.50 9.32
C THR A 143 11.90 7.03 7.92
N VAL A 144 12.88 6.91 7.01
CA VAL A 144 12.73 7.37 5.63
C VAL A 144 11.68 6.55 4.87
N SER A 145 11.60 5.24 5.10
CA SER A 145 10.62 4.37 4.46
C SER A 145 9.18 4.77 4.84
N ILE A 146 8.94 5.09 6.12
CA ILE A 146 7.65 5.60 6.60
C ILE A 146 7.29 6.93 5.95
N ILE A 147 8.26 7.86 5.85
CA ILE A 147 8.04 9.15 5.20
C ILE A 147 7.68 8.96 3.72
N ILE A 148 8.36 8.05 3.02
CA ILE A 148 8.05 7.71 1.62
C ILE A 148 6.65 7.12 1.51
N ALA A 149 6.24 6.22 2.41
CA ALA A 149 4.91 5.63 2.41
C ALA A 149 3.80 6.69 2.61
N ILE A 150 4.01 7.63 3.53
CA ILE A 150 3.08 8.74 3.76
C ILE A 150 3.04 9.68 2.55
N ALA A 151 4.20 10.05 2.00
CA ALA A 151 4.28 10.92 0.83
C ALA A 151 3.61 10.28 -0.40
N ALA A 152 3.87 8.99 -0.66
CA ALA A 152 3.23 8.25 -1.75
C ALA A 152 1.71 8.16 -1.55
N SER A 153 1.25 7.90 -0.33
CA SER A 153 -0.18 7.90 0.01
C SER A 153 -0.81 9.28 -0.22
N PHE A 154 -0.12 10.35 0.18
CA PHE A 154 -0.59 11.72 -0.01
C PHE A 154 -0.70 12.06 -1.51
N VAL A 155 0.33 11.77 -2.30
CA VAL A 155 0.31 11.97 -3.75
C VAL A 155 -0.83 11.19 -4.39
N SER A 156 -1.01 9.92 -4.02
CA SER A 156 -2.05 9.06 -4.58
C SER A 156 -3.46 9.56 -4.28
N LEU A 157 -3.74 9.91 -3.02
CA LEU A 157 -5.03 10.46 -2.63
C LEU A 157 -5.25 11.88 -3.20
N LYS A 158 -4.19 12.69 -3.34
CA LYS A 158 -4.28 14.02 -3.95
C LYS A 158 -4.66 13.91 -5.42
N ILE A 159 -4.01 13.02 -6.17
CA ILE A 159 -4.35 12.75 -7.57
C ILE A 159 -5.81 12.30 -7.66
N PHE A 160 -6.25 11.40 -6.78
CA PHE A 160 -7.66 11.00 -6.71
C PHE A 160 -8.60 12.18 -6.44
N PHE A 161 -8.27 13.08 -5.52
CA PHE A 161 -9.06 14.27 -5.22
C PHE A 161 -9.15 15.21 -6.43
N ASP A 162 -8.01 15.50 -7.06
CA ASP A 162 -7.96 16.35 -8.26
C ASP A 162 -8.80 15.74 -9.40
N LEU A 163 -8.82 14.41 -9.51
CA LEU A 163 -9.66 13.65 -10.46
C LEU A 163 -11.14 13.60 -10.07
N ALA A 164 -11.48 13.60 -8.78
CA ALA A 164 -12.85 13.64 -8.30
C ALA A 164 -13.50 15.03 -8.49
N VAL A 165 -12.69 16.09 -8.47
CA VAL A 165 -13.13 17.48 -8.70
C VAL A 165 -13.15 17.84 -10.20
N LYS A 166 -12.21 17.33 -11.02
CA LYS A 166 -12.21 17.57 -12.47
C LYS A 166 -13.14 16.59 -13.21
N LYS A 167 -14.36 17.04 -13.47
CA LYS A 167 -15.35 16.38 -14.35
C LYS A 167 -14.79 16.24 -15.77
N HIS A 168 -14.81 15.02 -16.31
CA HIS A 168 -14.53 14.63 -17.71
C HIS A 168 -13.09 14.89 -18.21
N SER A 169 -12.26 13.85 -18.27
CA SER A 169 -11.10 13.82 -19.19
C SER A 169 -10.62 12.40 -19.43
N GLU A 170 -10.41 12.06 -20.70
CA GLU A 170 -10.03 10.74 -21.22
C GLU A 170 -8.64 10.27 -20.71
N HIS A 171 -7.87 11.15 -20.07
CA HIS A 171 -6.60 10.83 -19.41
C HIS A 171 -6.73 10.29 -17.97
N LEU A 172 -7.95 10.07 -17.46
CA LEU A 172 -8.20 9.60 -16.09
C LEU A 172 -7.53 8.26 -15.77
N ILE A 173 -7.45 7.36 -16.75
CA ILE A 173 -6.81 6.03 -16.60
C ILE A 173 -5.29 6.19 -16.53
N PHE A 174 -4.71 7.06 -17.37
CA PHE A 174 -3.27 7.31 -17.40
C PHE A 174 -2.75 7.85 -16.06
N TYR A 175 -3.42 8.84 -15.46
CA TYR A 175 -2.99 9.41 -14.17
C TYR A 175 -3.23 8.46 -12.99
N LYS A 176 -4.27 7.61 -13.04
CA LYS A 176 -4.47 6.54 -12.04
C LYS A 176 -3.37 5.48 -12.13
N VAL A 177 -2.96 5.11 -13.35
CA VAL A 177 -1.83 4.20 -13.59
C VAL A 177 -0.51 4.82 -13.10
N VAL A 178 -0.28 6.11 -13.35
CA VAL A 178 0.91 6.81 -12.83
C VAL A 178 0.90 6.85 -11.29
N SER A 179 -0.23 7.16 -10.67
CA SER A 179 -0.38 7.17 -9.21
C SER A 179 -0.07 5.81 -8.58
N SER A 180 -0.52 4.74 -9.21
CA SER A 180 -0.27 3.39 -8.71
C SER A 180 1.13 2.87 -9.02
N ILE A 181 1.74 3.32 -10.11
CA ILE A 181 3.18 3.10 -10.36
C ILE A 181 4.00 3.82 -9.28
N VAL A 182 3.68 5.08 -8.95
CA VAL A 182 4.35 5.82 -7.86
C VAL A 182 4.18 5.11 -6.52
N MET A 183 2.98 4.62 -6.21
CA MET A 183 2.73 3.86 -4.98
C MET A 183 3.47 2.51 -4.99
N GLY A 184 3.52 1.83 -6.14
CA GLY A 184 4.27 0.58 -6.35
C GLY A 184 5.78 0.74 -6.23
N ILE A 185 6.34 1.81 -6.79
CA ILE A 185 7.77 2.17 -6.66
C ILE A 185 8.08 2.55 -5.22
N GLY A 186 7.23 3.32 -4.56
CA GLY A 186 7.42 3.71 -3.16
C GLY A 186 7.49 2.50 -2.23
N ILE A 187 6.56 1.56 -2.37
CA ILE A 187 6.50 0.35 -1.52
C ILE A 187 7.61 -0.65 -1.89
N SER A 188 7.94 -0.81 -3.18
CA SER A 188 9.07 -1.67 -3.62
C SER A 188 10.44 -1.10 -3.20
N GLY A 189 10.56 0.23 -3.14
CA GLY A 189 11.77 0.91 -2.68
C GLY A 189 12.07 0.73 -1.19
N MET A 190 11.04 0.49 -0.36
CA MET A 190 11.23 0.09 1.04
C MET A 190 11.89 -1.30 1.09
N LEU A 191 11.34 -2.24 0.32
CA LEU A 191 11.84 -3.61 0.20
C LEU A 191 13.32 -3.68 -0.22
N HIS A 192 13.76 -2.81 -1.12
CA HIS A 192 15.16 -2.76 -1.57
C HIS A 192 16.10 -2.18 -0.50
N ARG A 193 15.64 -1.23 0.31
CA ARG A 193 16.43 -0.65 1.40
C ARG A 193 16.55 -1.59 2.59
N ASP A 194 15.47 -2.28 2.94
CA ASP A 194 15.48 -3.26 4.04
C ASP A 194 16.31 -4.50 3.69
N ALA A 195 16.38 -4.88 2.40
CA ALA A 195 17.27 -5.95 1.93
C ALA A 195 18.76 -5.55 1.89
N CYS A 196 19.08 -4.25 1.82
CA CYS A 196 20.45 -3.74 1.76
C CYS A 196 20.99 -3.31 3.14
N GLY A 197 20.14 -3.28 4.16
CA GLY A 197 20.53 -3.07 5.56
C GLY A 197 21.15 -4.34 6.16
N ASN A 198 22.44 -4.57 5.88
CA ASN A 198 23.36 -5.49 6.55
C ASN A 198 22.75 -6.82 7.04
N PHE A 199 22.87 -7.86 6.21
CA PHE A 199 23.10 -9.20 6.73
C PHE A 199 24.56 -9.24 7.25
N PRO A 200 24.80 -9.63 8.51
CA PRO A 200 26.17 -9.83 9.02
C PRO A 200 26.92 -10.91 8.25
#